data_AF-A0A1D6KKR8-F1
#
_entry.id   AF-A0A1D6KKR8-F1
#
_cell.length_a   1.000
_cell.length_b   1.000
_cell.length_c   1.000
_cell.angle_alpha   90.00
_cell.angle_beta   90.00
_cell.angle_gamma   90.00
#
_symmetry.space_group_name_H-M   'P 1'
#
loop_
_entity.id
_entity.type
_entity.pdbx_description
1 polymer ?
#
loop_
_entity_poly.entity_id
_entity_poly.type
_entity_poly.pdbx_seq_one_letter_code
_entity_poly.pdbx_strand_id
1 'polypeptide(L)'
;QIIECRRVLKWTYAYGYYLDDKVKSDFFEYLQGEAESGLERLHQCAEKDLHNFLTPVKFESTETTTPTVAEFGEFRVKLAGLTSVTRNYFENLVQALEAGLEDVHATAQAAGTSIAGTSSKKGGTKSKKKQHTKPSSDHTDDGWPCERCTFLNPPSVVVCSVCEKSRY
;
A
#
# COMPACT_ATOMS: atom_id res chain seq x y z
N GLN A 1 -3.36 -15.47 5.01
CA GLN A 1 -3.08 -14.04 5.27
C GLN A 1 -1.60 -13.72 5.16
N ILE A 2 -0.72 -14.22 6.05
CA ILE A 2 0.72 -13.87 6.05
C ILE A 2 1.38 -14.06 4.67
N ILE A 3 1.14 -15.19 4.00
CA ILE A 3 1.71 -15.49 2.68
C ILE A 3 1.29 -14.45 1.63
N GLU A 4 0.00 -14.10 1.58
CA GLU A 4 -0.53 -13.08 0.66
C GLU A 4 0.07 -11.70 0.96
N CYS A 5 0.14 -11.32 2.23
CA CYS A 5 0.79 -10.07 2.65
C CYS A 5 2.26 -10.01 2.19
N ARG A 6 3.03 -11.08 2.39
CA ARG A 6 4.43 -11.17 1.92
C ARG A 6 4.53 -11.09 0.39
N ARG A 7 3.55 -11.62 -0.35
CA ARG A 7 3.49 -11.50 -1.82
C ARG A 7 3.23 -10.04 -2.23
N VAL A 8 2.29 -9.36 -1.60
CA VAL A 8 2.00 -7.94 -1.88
C VAL A 8 3.26 -7.10 -1.62
N LEU A 9 3.95 -7.30 -0.49
CA LEU A 9 5.17 -6.55 -0.18
C LEU A 9 6.24 -6.67 -1.27
N LYS A 10 6.47 -7.87 -1.82
CA LYS A 10 7.44 -8.05 -2.92
C LYS A 10 7.16 -7.12 -4.10
N TRP A 11 5.89 -6.95 -4.45
CA TRP A 11 5.49 -6.07 -5.55
C TRP A 11 5.48 -4.60 -5.14
N THR A 12 5.17 -4.26 -3.88
CA THR A 12 5.21 -2.88 -3.40
C THR A 12 6.64 -2.33 -3.42
N TYR A 13 7.64 -3.14 -3.06
CA TYR A 13 9.05 -2.73 -3.19
C TYR A 13 9.44 -2.42 -4.64
N ALA A 14 8.99 -3.24 -5.60
CA ALA A 14 9.23 -2.96 -7.01
C ALA A 14 8.50 -1.68 -7.47
N TYR A 15 7.26 -1.48 -7.02
CA TYR A 15 6.48 -0.27 -7.30
C TYR A 15 7.16 0.99 -6.77
N GLY A 16 7.56 0.99 -5.49
CA GLY A 16 8.21 2.13 -4.84
C GLY A 16 9.55 2.51 -5.49
N TYR A 17 10.30 1.54 -6.02
CA TYR A 17 11.55 1.80 -6.74
C TYR A 17 11.36 2.67 -8.00
N TYR A 18 10.24 2.51 -8.70
CA TYR A 18 9.93 3.28 -9.92
C TYR A 18 9.03 4.50 -9.66
N LEU A 19 8.79 4.85 -8.40
CA LEU A 19 7.94 5.98 -8.04
C LEU A 19 8.77 7.26 -7.89
N ASP A 20 8.80 8.07 -8.96
CA ASP A 20 9.62 9.30 -9.01
C ASP A 20 8.97 10.51 -8.30
N ASP A 21 7.66 10.46 -8.03
CA ASP A 21 6.95 11.52 -7.33
C ASP A 21 7.23 11.43 -5.82
N LYS A 22 8.03 12.36 -5.31
CA LYS A 22 8.43 12.39 -3.90
C LYS A 22 7.24 12.43 -2.93
N VAL A 23 6.17 13.17 -3.24
CA VAL A 23 5.04 13.30 -2.30
C VAL A 23 4.25 11.99 -2.26
N LYS A 24 4.09 11.33 -3.41
CA LYS A 24 3.51 9.98 -3.49
C LYS A 24 4.40 8.95 -2.80
N SER A 25 5.72 9.07 -2.91
CA SER A 25 6.69 8.21 -2.22
C SER A 25 6.54 8.30 -0.71
N ASP A 26 6.52 9.52 -0.15
CA ASP A 26 6.40 9.72 1.31
C ASP A 26 5.08 9.10 1.86
N PHE A 27 3.95 9.23 1.14
CA PHE A 27 2.68 8.61 1.52
C PHE A 27 2.68 7.08 1.35
N PHE A 28 3.26 6.59 0.26
CA PHE A 28 3.41 5.16 0.01
C PHE A 28 4.26 4.48 1.08
N GLU A 29 5.39 5.07 1.47
CA GLU A 29 6.25 4.57 2.54
C GLU A 29 5.50 4.46 3.87
N TYR A 30 4.65 5.43 4.18
CA TYR A 30 3.78 5.37 5.35
C TYR A 30 2.81 4.18 5.31
N LEU A 31 2.10 3.99 4.18
CA LEU A 31 1.17 2.87 4.01
C LEU A 31 1.89 1.52 4.08
N GLN A 32 3.06 1.41 3.43
CA GLN A 32 3.87 0.21 3.48
C GLN A 32 4.36 -0.07 4.91
N GLY A 33 4.81 0.95 5.64
CA GLY A 33 5.27 0.82 7.03
C GLY A 33 4.18 0.32 7.98
N GLU A 34 2.95 0.84 7.87
CA GLU A 34 1.81 0.35 8.66
C GLU A 34 1.49 -1.12 8.35
N ALA A 35 1.49 -1.49 7.06
CA ALA A 35 1.24 -2.85 6.61
C ALA A 35 2.32 -3.83 7.09
N GLU A 36 3.60 -3.45 6.99
CA GLU A 36 4.73 -4.26 7.47
C GLU A 36 4.70 -4.45 8.99
N SER A 37 4.46 -3.37 9.74
CA SER A 37 4.31 -3.42 11.20
C SER A 37 3.12 -4.30 11.63
N GLY A 38 1.99 -4.20 10.94
CA GLY A 38 0.84 -5.08 11.15
C GLY A 38 1.15 -6.54 10.84
N LEU A 39 1.90 -6.81 9.76
CA LEU A 39 2.30 -8.16 9.37
C LEU A 39 3.26 -8.79 10.37
N GLU A 40 4.23 -8.02 10.86
CA GLU A 40 5.23 -8.53 11.79
C GLU A 40 4.57 -8.94 13.12
N ARG A 41 3.63 -8.14 13.64
CA ARG A 41 2.85 -8.49 14.83
C ARG A 41 2.05 -9.78 14.64
N LEU A 42 1.40 -9.95 13.48
CA LEU A 42 0.66 -11.16 13.15
C LEU A 42 1.57 -12.38 13.05
N HIS A 43 2.70 -12.24 12.35
CA HIS A 43 3.67 -13.30 12.16
C HIS A 43 4.28 -13.75 13.49
N GLN A 44 4.69 -12.80 14.33
CA GLN A 44 5.18 -13.02 15.68
C GLN A 44 4.17 -13.80 16.54
N CYS A 45 2.89 -13.44 16.48
CA CYS A 45 1.83 -14.16 17.21
C CYS A 45 1.64 -15.58 16.67
N ALA A 46 1.68 -15.77 15.35
CA ALA A 46 1.51 -17.07 14.71
C ALA A 46 2.69 -18.03 14.97
N GLU A 47 3.91 -17.52 15.10
CA GLU A 47 5.11 -18.36 15.26
C GLU A 47 5.56 -18.53 16.71
N LYS A 48 5.61 -17.44 17.50
CA LYS A 48 6.17 -17.50 18.86
C LYS A 48 5.08 -17.72 19.90
N ASP A 49 3.97 -16.99 19.84
CA ASP A 49 2.90 -17.13 20.85
C ASP A 49 2.22 -18.51 20.75
N LEU A 50 2.07 -19.04 19.52
CA LEU A 50 1.55 -20.39 19.30
C LEU A 50 2.46 -21.47 19.93
N HIS A 51 3.78 -21.27 19.90
CA HIS A 51 4.76 -22.23 20.39
C HIS A 51 4.63 -22.49 21.90
N ASN A 52 4.11 -21.52 22.65
CA ASN A 52 3.80 -21.64 24.08
C ASN A 52 2.74 -22.72 24.37
N PHE A 53 1.87 -23.02 23.40
CA PHE A 53 0.83 -24.04 23.52
C PHE A 53 1.23 -25.40 22.94
N LEU A 54 2.23 -25.42 22.05
CA LEU A 54 2.67 -26.63 21.35
C LEU A 54 3.84 -27.35 22.05
N THR A 55 4.65 -26.64 22.82
CA THR A 55 5.86 -27.23 23.43
C THR A 55 5.50 -27.98 24.70
N PRO A 56 5.71 -29.30 24.78
CA PRO A 56 5.66 -30.01 26.05
C PRO A 56 6.85 -29.53 26.89
N VAL A 57 6.58 -28.98 28.08
CA VAL A 57 7.61 -28.56 29.02
C VAL A 57 8.63 -29.70 29.20
N LYS A 58 9.89 -29.44 28.86
CA LYS A 58 10.99 -30.40 29.09
C LYS A 58 11.06 -30.69 30.59
N PHE A 59 11.14 -31.98 30.89
CA PHE A 59 11.07 -32.60 32.22
C PHE A 59 12.30 -32.25 33.07
N GLU A 60 12.44 -31.01 33.57
CA GLU A 60 13.45 -30.71 34.62
C GLU A 60 13.20 -29.42 35.41
N SER A 61 11.95 -28.98 35.56
CA SER A 61 11.64 -27.90 36.50
C SER A 61 10.25 -28.12 37.09
N THR A 62 10.21 -28.17 38.41
CA THR A 62 9.03 -28.33 39.25
C THR A 62 8.09 -27.12 39.13
N GLU A 63 7.34 -27.01 38.02
CA GLU A 63 6.09 -26.25 37.86
C GLU A 63 5.59 -26.43 36.42
N THR A 64 4.79 -27.48 36.20
CA THR A 64 4.17 -27.76 34.90
C THR A 64 2.85 -27.00 34.79
N THR A 65 2.92 -25.73 34.40
CA THR A 65 1.71 -24.96 34.04
C THR A 65 1.32 -25.34 32.63
N THR A 66 0.49 -26.37 32.48
CA THR A 66 -0.19 -26.64 31.20
C THR A 66 -1.10 -25.46 30.87
N PRO A 67 -1.01 -24.85 29.68
CA PRO A 67 -1.89 -23.76 29.30
C PRO A 67 -3.34 -24.22 29.30
N THR A 68 -4.20 -23.43 29.92
CA THR A 68 -5.62 -23.71 30.10
C THR A 68 -6.37 -23.53 28.78
N VAL A 69 -7.53 -24.19 28.68
CA VAL A 69 -8.44 -24.04 27.53
C VAL A 69 -8.88 -22.57 27.35
N ALA A 70 -8.99 -21.82 28.45
CA ALA A 70 -9.35 -20.41 28.44
C ALA A 70 -8.26 -19.55 27.78
N GLU A 71 -7.00 -19.72 28.18
CA GLU A 71 -5.84 -19.01 27.59
C GLU A 71 -5.69 -19.32 26.11
N PHE A 72 -5.93 -20.57 25.70
CA PHE A 72 -5.95 -20.92 24.28
C PHE A 72 -7.10 -20.25 23.53
N GLY A 73 -8.28 -20.10 24.17
CA GLY A 73 -9.40 -19.35 23.64
C GLY A 73 -9.04 -17.88 23.39
N GLU A 74 -8.41 -17.23 24.35
CA GLU A 74 -7.92 -15.85 24.23
C GLU A 74 -6.89 -15.70 23.11
N PHE A 75 -5.95 -16.65 23.00
CA PHE A 75 -4.98 -16.68 21.91
C PHE A 75 -5.66 -16.71 20.54
N ARG A 76 -6.69 -17.55 20.37
CA ARG A 76 -7.43 -17.61 19.09
C ARG A 76 -8.11 -16.29 18.75
N VAL A 77 -8.70 -15.62 19.74
CA VAL A 77 -9.32 -14.30 19.54
C VAL A 77 -8.26 -13.27 19.13
N LYS A 78 -7.11 -13.25 19.83
CA LYS A 78 -5.97 -12.37 19.49
C LYS A 78 -5.48 -12.61 18.07
N LEU A 79 -5.26 -13.87 17.68
CA LEU A 79 -4.78 -14.22 16.35
C LEU A 79 -5.76 -13.82 15.25
N ALA A 80 -7.06 -14.04 15.46
CA ALA A 80 -8.11 -13.62 14.53
C ALA A 80 -8.17 -12.09 14.41
N GLY A 81 -8.08 -11.37 15.53
CA GLY A 81 -8.04 -9.90 15.56
C GLY A 81 -6.85 -9.34 14.79
N LEU A 82 -5.64 -9.83 15.07
CA LEU A 82 -4.43 -9.46 14.32
C LEU A 82 -4.58 -9.76 12.83
N THR A 83 -5.12 -10.93 12.47
CA THR A 83 -5.34 -11.31 11.07
C THR A 83 -6.26 -10.31 10.35
N SER A 84 -7.32 -9.85 11.02
CA SER A 84 -8.25 -8.87 10.47
C SER A 84 -7.62 -7.49 10.33
N VAL A 85 -6.89 -7.03 11.34
CA VAL A 85 -6.21 -5.72 11.32
C VAL A 85 -5.12 -5.69 10.24
N THR A 86 -4.27 -6.72 10.17
CA THR A 86 -3.27 -6.85 9.10
C THR A 86 -3.92 -6.87 7.72
N ARG A 87 -5.05 -7.57 7.56
CA ARG A 87 -5.78 -7.54 6.28
C ARG A 87 -6.19 -6.13 5.89
N ASN A 88 -6.75 -5.35 6.82
CA ASN A 88 -7.18 -3.99 6.52
C ASN A 88 -6.02 -3.08 6.08
N TYR A 89 -4.85 -3.17 6.73
CA TYR A 89 -3.68 -2.41 6.29
C TYR A 89 -3.28 -2.74 4.84
N PHE A 90 -3.31 -4.02 4.46
CA PHE A 90 -2.99 -4.43 3.10
C PHE A 90 -4.09 -4.06 2.08
N GLU A 91 -5.36 -4.12 2.47
CA GLU A 91 -6.47 -3.66 1.62
C GLU A 91 -6.34 -2.15 1.32
N ASN A 92 -6.06 -1.34 2.35
CA ASN A 92 -5.84 0.10 2.17
C ASN A 92 -4.63 0.38 1.28
N LEU A 93 -3.53 -0.35 1.48
CA LEU A 93 -2.32 -0.22 0.65
C LEU A 93 -2.61 -0.54 -0.82
N VAL A 94 -3.29 -1.66 -1.10
CA VAL A 94 -3.62 -2.06 -2.47
C VAL A 94 -4.60 -1.07 -3.11
N GLN A 95 -5.63 -0.62 -2.38
CA GLN A 95 -6.57 0.39 -2.89
C GLN A 95 -5.87 1.69 -3.24
N ALA A 96 -4.95 2.18 -2.40
CA ALA A 96 -4.19 3.39 -2.68
C ALA A 96 -3.31 3.26 -3.92
N LEU A 97 -2.70 2.07 -4.13
CA LEU A 97 -1.92 1.77 -5.33
C LEU A 97 -2.79 1.70 -6.58
N GLU A 98 -3.96 1.05 -6.52
CA GLU A 98 -4.94 0.98 -7.60
C GLU A 98 -5.48 2.36 -7.97
N ALA A 99 -5.63 3.25 -6.99
CA ALA A 99 -6.02 4.64 -7.18
C ALA A 99 -4.85 5.56 -7.61
N GLY A 100 -3.65 5.02 -7.87
CA GLY A 100 -2.51 5.80 -8.35
C GLY A 100 -1.95 6.81 -7.34
N LEU A 101 -2.21 6.59 -6.04
CA LEU A 101 -1.81 7.46 -4.93
C LEU A 101 -2.33 8.91 -5.08
N GLU A 102 -3.53 9.07 -5.64
CA GLU A 102 -4.16 10.39 -5.84
C GLU A 102 -4.59 11.08 -4.53
N ASP A 103 -4.81 10.31 -3.45
CA ASP A 103 -5.24 10.81 -2.13
C ASP A 103 -4.24 11.79 -1.49
N VAL A 104 -2.99 11.77 -1.94
CA VAL A 104 -1.92 12.70 -1.53
C VAL A 104 -2.30 14.16 -1.81
N HIS A 105 -3.16 14.40 -2.80
CA HIS A 105 -3.61 15.75 -3.17
C HIS A 105 -4.74 16.29 -2.28
N ALA A 106 -5.54 15.41 -1.65
CA ALA A 106 -6.67 15.81 -0.82
C ALA A 106 -6.22 16.48 0.50
N THR A 107 -5.12 16.01 1.08
CA THR A 107 -4.57 16.54 2.34
C THR A 107 -3.80 17.86 2.14
N ALA A 108 -3.13 18.04 0.99
CA ALA A 108 -2.45 19.29 0.65
C ALA A 108 -3.44 20.44 0.37
N GLN A 109 -4.59 20.14 -0.24
CA GLN A 109 -5.64 21.13 -0.51
C GLN A 109 -6.49 21.47 0.73
N ALA A 110 -6.60 20.55 1.69
CA ALA A 110 -7.29 20.81 2.97
C ALA A 110 -6.48 21.72 3.91
N ALA A 111 -5.14 21.73 3.84
CA ALA A 111 -4.29 22.59 4.65
C ALA A 111 -4.25 24.07 4.20
N GLY A 112 -4.77 24.37 3.00
CA GLY A 112 -4.82 25.73 2.44
C GLY A 112 -6.09 26.53 2.73
N THR A 113 -7.10 25.94 3.38
CA THR A 113 -8.38 26.63 3.63
C THR A 113 -8.58 26.84 5.14
N SER A 114 -7.87 27.83 5.67
CA SER A 114 -8.17 28.40 6.97
C SER A 114 -9.57 29.02 6.96
N ILE A 115 -10.43 28.45 7.80
CA ILE A 115 -11.57 29.03 8.50
C ILE A 115 -11.90 30.48 8.11
N ALA A 116 -12.88 30.65 7.22
CA ALA A 116 -13.62 31.90 7.08
C ALA A 116 -15.09 31.62 7.45
N GLY A 117 -15.57 32.38 8.42
CA GLY A 117 -16.83 32.16 9.11
C GLY A 117 -18.09 32.25 8.24
N THR A 118 -19.13 31.65 8.81
CA THR A 118 -20.54 31.72 8.48
C THR A 118 -21.05 33.14 8.19
N SER A 119 -21.72 33.33 7.05
CA SER A 119 -22.95 34.15 6.98
C SER A 119 -23.73 33.94 5.68
N SER A 120 -25.01 33.66 5.87
CA SER A 120 -26.08 33.59 4.89
C SER A 120 -26.18 34.84 4.01
N LYS A 121 -26.42 34.68 2.71
CA LYS A 121 -27.38 35.49 1.94
C LYS A 121 -27.73 34.89 0.58
N LYS A 122 -29.00 35.09 0.26
CA LYS A 122 -29.82 34.59 -0.85
C LYS A 122 -29.63 35.48 -2.09
N GLY A 123 -29.69 34.91 -3.30
CA GLY A 123 -29.76 35.71 -4.54
C GLY A 123 -29.59 34.86 -5.80
N GLY A 124 -30.55 34.96 -6.73
CA GLY A 124 -30.70 34.03 -7.86
C GLY A 124 -30.09 34.46 -9.20
N THR A 125 -30.27 33.53 -10.15
CA THR A 125 -30.45 33.68 -11.61
C THR A 125 -29.25 33.63 -12.59
N LYS A 126 -29.46 32.72 -13.56
CA LYS A 126 -29.14 32.74 -15.02
C LYS A 126 -27.71 32.51 -15.55
N SER A 127 -27.55 31.30 -16.10
CA SER A 127 -27.17 31.00 -17.50
C SER A 127 -25.88 31.56 -18.13
N LYS A 128 -24.89 30.70 -18.43
CA LYS A 128 -24.28 30.53 -19.78
C LYS A 128 -23.25 29.39 -19.92
N LYS A 129 -23.64 28.38 -20.71
CA LYS A 129 -22.94 27.61 -21.76
C LYS A 129 -21.42 27.80 -22.03
N LYS A 130 -20.79 26.66 -22.43
CA LYS A 130 -19.51 26.38 -23.15
C LYS A 130 -18.26 26.30 -22.24
N GLN A 131 -17.27 25.42 -22.45
CA GLN A 131 -16.92 24.56 -23.59
C GLN A 131 -15.92 23.49 -23.14
N HIS A 132 -15.97 22.30 -23.76
CA HIS A 132 -14.90 21.31 -23.76
C HIS A 132 -13.59 21.94 -24.25
N THR A 133 -12.51 21.78 -23.49
CA THR A 133 -11.13 21.97 -23.96
C THR A 133 -10.38 20.65 -23.79
N LYS A 134 -10.14 19.97 -24.92
CA LYS A 134 -9.15 18.89 -25.03
C LYS A 134 -7.78 19.46 -24.66
N PRO A 135 -6.91 18.76 -23.91
CA PRO A 135 -5.50 19.11 -23.88
C PRO A 135 -4.87 18.75 -25.22
N SER A 136 -4.17 19.74 -25.76
CA SER A 136 -3.30 19.66 -26.92
C SER A 136 -2.21 18.63 -26.70
N SER A 137 -2.03 17.74 -27.65
CA SER A 137 -0.82 16.95 -27.86
C SER A 137 0.30 17.91 -28.23
N ASP A 138 1.36 18.00 -27.42
CA ASP A 138 2.61 18.58 -27.90
C ASP A 138 3.83 18.05 -27.12
N HIS A 139 4.88 17.77 -27.89
CA HIS A 139 6.27 17.44 -27.51
C HIS A 139 6.64 16.01 -27.09
N THR A 140 6.87 15.17 -28.12
CA THR A 140 8.10 14.40 -28.37
C THR A 140 8.83 13.79 -27.16
N ASP A 141 8.46 12.56 -26.82
CA ASP A 141 9.43 11.57 -26.32
C ASP A 141 9.40 10.41 -27.33
N ASP A 142 10.26 10.49 -28.35
CA ASP A 142 10.36 9.52 -29.45
C ASP A 142 10.99 8.19 -28.98
N GLY A 143 10.59 7.69 -27.82
CA GLY A 143 10.98 6.39 -27.30
C GLY A 143 10.23 5.23 -27.97
N TRP A 144 10.77 4.01 -27.85
CA TRP A 144 10.09 2.80 -28.29
C TRP A 144 9.75 1.89 -27.10
N PRO A 145 8.49 1.41 -26.98
CA PRO A 145 8.12 0.50 -25.91
C PRO A 145 8.68 -0.90 -26.17
N CYS A 146 9.30 -1.50 -25.17
CA CYS A 146 9.78 -2.88 -25.26
C CYS A 146 8.59 -3.86 -25.30
N GLU A 147 8.52 -4.70 -26.33
CA GLU A 147 7.46 -5.72 -26.44
C GLU A 147 7.45 -6.77 -25.31
N ARG A 148 8.56 -6.92 -24.56
CA ARG A 148 8.67 -7.91 -23.49
C ARG A 148 8.28 -7.35 -22.14
N CYS A 149 8.81 -6.19 -21.77
CA CYS A 149 8.63 -5.62 -20.42
C CYS A 149 7.97 -4.25 -20.43
N THR A 150 7.47 -3.76 -21.58
CA THR A 150 6.77 -2.48 -21.76
C THR A 150 7.56 -1.22 -21.42
N PHE A 151 8.83 -1.34 -21.02
CA PHE A 151 9.71 -0.22 -20.73
C PHE A 151 9.90 0.67 -21.96
N LEU A 152 9.78 1.99 -21.79
CA LEU A 152 9.95 2.98 -22.85
C LEU A 152 11.44 3.32 -23.00
N ASN A 153 12.05 2.84 -24.08
CA ASN A 153 13.48 3.02 -24.32
C ASN A 153 13.73 4.26 -25.20
N PRO A 154 14.84 4.99 -25.00
CA PRO A 154 15.23 6.08 -25.89
C PRO A 154 15.39 5.63 -27.36
N PRO A 155 15.18 6.51 -28.36
CA PRO A 155 15.34 6.16 -29.77
C PRO A 155 16.77 5.75 -30.14
N SER A 156 17.76 6.18 -29.35
CA SER A 156 19.19 5.90 -29.57
C SER A 156 19.61 4.48 -29.26
N VAL A 157 18.81 3.72 -28.48
CA VAL A 157 19.15 2.34 -28.10
C VAL A 157 18.35 1.33 -28.92
N VAL A 158 19.01 0.24 -29.31
CA VAL A 158 18.39 -0.87 -30.07
C VAL A 158 18.12 -2.10 -29.19
N VAL A 159 18.51 -2.03 -27.91
CA VAL A 159 18.32 -3.08 -26.91
C VAL A 159 17.60 -2.45 -25.71
N CYS A 160 16.68 -3.19 -25.10
CA CYS A 160 15.97 -2.72 -23.94
C CYS A 160 16.89 -2.61 -22.72
N SER A 161 16.93 -1.44 -22.08
CA SER A 161 17.78 -1.18 -20.90
C SER A 161 17.42 -2.01 -19.66
N VAL A 162 16.23 -2.60 -19.62
CA VAL A 162 15.73 -3.36 -18.47
C VAL A 162 15.85 -4.88 -18.68
N CYS A 163 15.49 -5.36 -19.87
CA CYS A 163 15.36 -6.81 -20.13
C CYS A 163 16.28 -7.33 -21.24
N GLU A 164 17.14 -6.47 -21.78
CA GLU A 164 18.14 -6.78 -22.81
C GLU A 164 17.58 -7.37 -24.12
N LYS A 165 16.26 -7.32 -24.33
CA LYS A 165 15.64 -7.73 -25.59
C LYS A 165 15.91 -6.68 -26.68
N SER A 166 16.28 -7.14 -27.87
CA SER A 166 16.38 -6.33 -29.09
C SER A 166 15.05 -5.66 -29.45
N ARG A 167 15.12 -4.47 -30.04
CA ARG A 167 13.98 -3.72 -30.61
C ARG A 167 13.35 -4.44 -31.80
N TYR A 168 14.15 -5.21 -32.55
CA TYR A 168 13.75 -6.02 -33.70
C TYR A 168 13.95 -7.51 -33.41
#